data_AF-A0A4R8BRH5-F1
#
_entry.id   AF-A0A4R8BRH5-F1
#
_cell.length_a   1.000
_cell.length_b   1.000
_cell.length_c   1.000
_cell.angle_alpha   90.00
_cell.angle_beta   90.00
_cell.angle_gamma   90.00
#
_symmetry.space_group_name_H-M   'P 1'
#
loop_
_entity.id
_entity.type
_entity.pdbx_description
1 polymer ?
#
loop_
_entity_poly.entity_id
_entity_poly.type
_entity_poly.pdbx_seq_one_letter_code
_entity_poly.pdbx_strand_id
1 'polypeptide(L)'
;MGDDVLVGVTEAGADDARLEDLALLLRQELLSLDVRAVEPYRDGEAPDGTRGALAAIAGVLSVSLAPGLQVLGSVVAVVREWLRRAGDGRTVKLTIDNDVIELTGTTDEVQQQLVDAFVRRHAGADG
;
A
#
# COMPACT_ATOMS: atom_id res chain seq x y z
N MET A 1 -15.49 0.45 11.40
CA MET A 1 -15.09 0.82 10.03
C MET A 1 -14.22 -0.32 9.53
N GLY A 2 -14.32 -0.71 8.26
CA GLY A 2 -13.35 -1.66 7.71
C GLY A 2 -12.00 -0.95 7.62
N ASP A 3 -10.91 -1.63 7.95
CA ASP A 3 -9.57 -1.07 7.80
C ASP A 3 -9.25 -1.01 6.31
N ASP A 4 -9.53 0.14 5.70
CA ASP A 4 -9.15 0.42 4.32
C ASP A 4 -7.67 0.82 4.30
N VAL A 5 -6.89 0.12 3.47
CA VAL A 5 -5.47 0.39 3.27
C VAL A 5 -5.30 1.15 1.96
N LEU A 6 -4.74 2.35 2.04
CA LEU A 6 -4.35 3.10 0.86
C LEU A 6 -2.96 2.65 0.42
N VAL A 7 -2.81 2.31 -0.86
CA VAL A 7 -1.56 1.84 -1.46
C VAL A 7 -1.21 2.74 -2.63
N GLY A 8 -0.21 3.61 -2.44
CA GLY A 8 0.25 4.56 -3.44
C GLY A 8 1.59 4.17 -4.04
N VAL A 9 1.68 3.99 -5.36
CA VAL A 9 2.95 3.78 -6.06
C VAL A 9 3.54 5.09 -6.56
N THR A 10 4.86 5.23 -6.45
CA THR A 10 5.65 6.28 -7.09
C THR A 10 6.86 5.69 -7.81
N GLU A 11 7.28 6.34 -8.89
CA GLU A 11 8.50 6.04 -9.63
C GLU A 11 9.18 7.37 -10.00
N ALA A 12 10.50 7.45 -9.81
CA ALA A 12 11.22 8.70 -10.06
C ALA A 12 11.13 9.12 -11.54
N GLY A 13 10.61 10.32 -11.81
CA GLY A 13 10.44 10.85 -13.16
C GLY A 13 9.23 10.29 -13.92
N ALA A 14 8.37 9.50 -13.27
CA ALA A 14 7.12 9.04 -13.86
C ALA A 14 6.08 10.16 -13.94
N ASP A 15 5.29 10.14 -15.02
CA ASP A 15 4.08 10.93 -15.18
C ASP A 15 2.85 10.18 -14.65
N ASP A 16 1.70 10.85 -14.63
CA ASP A 16 0.45 10.29 -14.09
C ASP A 16 0.03 9.01 -14.82
N ALA A 17 0.15 8.98 -16.16
CA ALA A 17 -0.16 7.79 -16.96
C ALA A 17 0.72 6.59 -16.59
N ARG A 18 2.01 6.83 -16.38
CA ARG A 18 2.94 5.81 -15.90
C ARG A 18 2.57 5.30 -14.51
N LEU A 19 2.14 6.19 -13.61
CA LEU A 19 1.71 5.80 -12.27
C LEU A 19 0.39 5.01 -12.28
N GLU A 20 -0.55 5.36 -13.17
CA GLU A 20 -1.78 4.59 -13.39
C GLU A 20 -1.48 3.16 -13.87
N ASP A 21 -0.59 3.01 -14.87
CA ASP A 21 -0.15 1.70 -15.35
C ASP A 21 0.47 0.86 -14.22
N LEU A 22 1.32 1.47 -13.39
CA LEU A 22 1.93 0.80 -12.25
C LEU A 22 0.89 0.41 -11.19
N ALA A 23 -0.08 1.28 -10.91
CA ALA A 23 -1.18 0.99 -10.01
C ALA A 23 -2.04 -0.17 -10.53
N LEU A 24 -2.33 -0.21 -11.84
CA LEU A 24 -3.07 -1.33 -12.45
C LEU A 24 -2.30 -2.65 -12.32
N LEU A 25 -0.99 -2.66 -12.55
CA LEU A 25 -0.16 -3.85 -12.36
C LEU A 25 -0.15 -4.31 -10.90
N LEU A 26 0.04 -3.38 -9.96
CA LEU A 26 0.03 -3.71 -8.53
C LEU A 26 -1.36 -4.21 -8.07
N ARG A 27 -2.43 -3.62 -8.59
CA ARG A 27 -3.81 -4.05 -8.32
C ARG A 27 -4.04 -5.52 -8.67
N GLN A 28 -3.50 -6.00 -9.79
CA GLN A 28 -3.64 -7.41 -10.18
C GLN A 28 -2.98 -8.36 -9.16
N GLU A 29 -1.86 -7.95 -8.57
CA GLU A 29 -1.18 -8.71 -7.53
C GLU A 29 -1.98 -8.70 -6.22
N LEU A 30 -2.52 -7.54 -5.83
CA LEU A 30 -3.32 -7.39 -4.62
C LEU A 30 -4.65 -8.15 -4.69
N LEU A 31 -5.28 -8.21 -5.87
CA LEU A 31 -6.51 -8.98 -6.09
C LEU A 31 -6.30 -10.50 -6.02
N SER A 32 -5.05 -10.98 -6.01
CA SER A 32 -4.77 -12.40 -5.75
C SER A 32 -4.89 -12.76 -4.26
N LEU A 33 -4.96 -11.76 -3.38
CA LEU A 33 -5.17 -11.93 -1.95
C LEU A 33 -6.66 -12.04 -1.63
N ASP A 34 -6.98 -12.55 -0.44
CA ASP A 34 -8.36 -12.60 0.09
C ASP A 34 -8.80 -11.22 0.62
N VAL A 35 -8.76 -10.23 -0.27
CA VAL A 35 -9.23 -8.85 -0.04
C VAL A 35 -10.64 -8.70 -0.58
N ARG A 36 -11.42 -7.80 0.01
CA ARG A 36 -12.80 -7.56 -0.45
C ARG A 36 -12.85 -6.82 -1.77
N ALA A 37 -12.01 -5.79 -1.90
CA ALA A 37 -11.97 -4.93 -3.07
C ALA A 37 -10.59 -4.26 -3.20
N VAL A 38 -10.22 -3.96 -4.45
CA VAL A 38 -9.09 -3.09 -4.78
C VAL A 38 -9.56 -2.13 -5.88
N GLU A 39 -9.65 -0.85 -5.55
CA GLU A 39 -10.24 0.18 -6.42
C GLU A 39 -9.29 1.37 -6.57
N PRO A 40 -9.27 2.04 -7.74
CA PRO A 40 -8.56 3.31 -7.88
C PRO A 40 -9.08 4.33 -6.88
N TYR A 41 -8.17 4.97 -6.15
CA TYR A 41 -8.54 6.00 -5.20
C TYR A 41 -9.00 7.26 -5.93
N ARG A 42 -10.14 7.82 -5.51
CA ARG A 42 -10.70 9.06 -6.05
C ARG A 42 -10.70 10.13 -4.96
N ASP A 43 -10.28 11.33 -5.31
CA ASP A 43 -10.19 12.44 -4.36
C ASP A 43 -11.58 12.74 -3.78
N GLY A 44 -11.73 12.58 -2.46
CA GLY A 44 -13.00 12.67 -1.74
C GLY A 44 -13.27 11.51 -0.77
N GLU A 45 -12.57 10.38 -0.90
CA GLU A 45 -12.80 9.18 -0.08
C GLU A 45 -11.84 9.03 1.12
N ALA A 46 -10.79 9.86 1.24
CA ALA A 46 -9.84 9.74 2.35
C ALA A 46 -10.39 10.29 3.67
N PRO A 47 -10.04 9.65 4.81
CA PRO A 47 -10.11 10.28 6.12
C PRO A 47 -9.33 11.61 6.12
N ASP A 48 -9.83 12.60 6.85
CA ASP A 48 -9.13 13.86 7.02
C ASP A 48 -7.71 13.62 7.59
N GLY A 49 -6.70 14.24 6.98
CA GLY A 49 -5.30 14.17 7.40
C GLY A 49 -4.37 13.39 6.46
N THR A 50 -4.89 12.53 5.58
CA THR A 50 -4.05 11.64 4.76
C THR A 50 -3.51 12.27 3.47
N ARG A 51 -4.09 13.39 3.02
CA ARG A 51 -3.78 14.03 1.72
C ARG A 51 -2.29 14.33 1.50
N GLY A 52 -1.56 14.70 2.55
CA GLY A 52 -0.12 15.02 2.45
C GLY A 52 0.80 13.80 2.35
N ALA A 53 0.30 12.62 2.69
CA ALA A 53 1.07 11.38 2.71
C ALA A 53 0.89 10.52 1.45
N LEU A 54 -0.17 10.76 0.68
CA LEU A 54 -0.47 10.01 -0.53
C LEU A 54 0.56 10.27 -1.63
N ALA A 55 0.78 9.25 -2.46
CA ALA A 55 1.42 9.41 -3.76
C ALA A 55 0.60 10.37 -4.65
N ALA A 56 1.11 10.70 -5.84
CA ALA A 56 0.26 11.33 -6.86
C ALA A 56 -0.99 10.47 -7.05
N ILE A 57 -2.17 11.10 -7.06
CA ILE A 57 -3.49 10.44 -6.99
C ILE A 57 -3.62 9.32 -8.03
N ALA A 58 -3.05 9.54 -9.23
CA ALA A 58 -2.98 8.60 -10.34
C ALA A 58 -2.41 7.21 -9.95
N GLY A 59 -1.51 7.15 -8.99
CA GLY A 59 -0.87 5.92 -8.51
C GLY A 59 -1.49 5.29 -7.26
N VAL A 60 -2.65 5.77 -6.78
CA VAL A 60 -3.22 5.36 -5.48
C VAL A 60 -4.37 4.37 -5.66
N LEU A 61 -4.33 3.29 -4.89
CA LEU A 61 -5.39 2.29 -4.76
C LEU A 61 -5.94 2.30 -3.34
N SER A 62 -7.25 2.10 -3.20
CA SER A 62 -7.89 1.71 -1.94
C SER A 62 -8.06 0.20 -1.91
N VAL A 63 -7.62 -0.43 -0.82
CA VAL A 63 -7.72 -1.87 -0.58
C VAL A 63 -8.60 -2.11 0.64
N SER A 64 -9.78 -2.67 0.42
CA SER A 64 -10.68 -3.03 1.51
C SER A 64 -10.39 -4.42 2.02
N LEU A 65 -10.02 -4.51 3.30
CA LEU A 65 -9.73 -5.78 3.96
C LEU A 65 -11.00 -6.46 4.47
N ALA A 66 -10.97 -7.80 4.55
CA ALA A 66 -12.00 -8.57 5.24
C ALA A 66 -11.82 -8.44 6.77
N PRO A 67 -12.90 -8.38 7.58
CA PRO A 67 -12.80 -8.19 9.03
C PRO A 67 -12.24 -9.45 9.67
N GLY A 68 -11.40 -9.28 10.69
CA GLY A 68 -10.82 -10.40 11.44
C GLY A 68 -9.78 -11.22 10.68
N LEU A 69 -9.38 -10.81 9.47
CA LEU A 69 -8.34 -11.47 8.69
C LEU A 69 -7.04 -10.65 8.79
N GLN A 70 -5.94 -11.25 9.27
CA GLN A 70 -4.60 -10.65 9.22
C GLN A 70 -4.03 -10.60 7.78
N VAL A 71 -4.78 -10.02 6.83
CA VAL A 71 -4.41 -9.90 5.42
C VAL A 71 -3.37 -8.79 5.20
N LEU A 72 -3.22 -7.86 6.16
CA LEU A 72 -2.22 -6.80 6.06
C LEU A 72 -0.79 -7.33 5.87
N GLY A 73 -0.42 -8.39 6.58
CA GLY A 73 0.89 -9.03 6.41
C GLY A 73 1.09 -9.56 4.98
N SER A 74 0.04 -10.13 4.39
CA SER A 74 0.05 -10.62 3.00
C SER A 74 0.11 -9.48 1.98
N VAL A 75 -0.61 -8.37 2.21
CA VAL A 75 -0.54 -7.16 1.38
C VAL A 75 0.87 -6.62 1.35
N VAL A 76 1.50 -6.45 2.52
CA VAL A 76 2.88 -5.98 2.62
C VAL A 76 3.83 -6.95 1.92
N ALA A 77 3.68 -8.26 2.10
CA ALA A 77 4.53 -9.25 1.46
C ALA A 77 4.43 -9.19 -0.08
N VAL A 78 3.22 -9.11 -0.63
CA VAL A 78 2.98 -8.97 -2.08
C VAL A 78 3.58 -7.68 -2.63
N VAL A 79 3.37 -6.55 -1.95
CA VAL A 79 3.96 -5.26 -2.35
C VAL A 79 5.48 -5.33 -2.37
N ARG A 80 6.11 -5.95 -1.37
CA ARG A 80 7.57 -6.11 -1.33
C ARG A 80 8.09 -6.99 -2.45
N GLU A 81 7.44 -8.13 -2.72
CA GLU A 81 7.82 -8.99 -3.84
C GLU A 81 7.61 -8.31 -5.20
N TRP A 82 6.59 -7.47 -5.32
CA TRP A 82 6.36 -6.66 -6.52
C TRP A 82 7.44 -5.58 -6.70
N LEU A 83 7.81 -4.87 -5.64
CA LEU A 83 8.90 -3.89 -5.64
C LEU A 83 10.26 -4.53 -5.97
N ARG A 84 10.57 -5.70 -5.38
CA ARG A 84 11.81 -6.44 -5.66
C ARG A 84 11.96 -6.84 -7.13
N ARG A 85 10.86 -7.16 -7.82
CA ARG A 85 10.88 -7.46 -9.27
C ARG A 85 11.19 -6.25 -10.14
N ALA A 86 10.86 -5.05 -9.68
CA ALA A 86 11.08 -3.80 -10.41
C ALA A 86 12.52 -3.28 -10.29
N GLY A 87 13.24 -3.65 -9.22
CA GLY A 87 14.57 -3.11 -8.90
C GLY A 87 14.51 -1.74 -8.25
N ASP A 88 15.57 -0.95 -8.39
CA ASP A 88 15.69 0.38 -7.80
C ASP A 88 14.91 1.42 -8.62
N GLY A 89 14.14 2.28 -7.96
CA GLY A 89 13.44 3.41 -8.58
C GLY A 89 11.92 3.45 -8.37
N ARG A 90 11.33 2.36 -7.86
CA ARG A 90 9.93 2.32 -7.40
C ARG A 90 9.83 2.32 -5.89
N THR A 91 8.82 3.04 -5.43
CA THR A 91 8.45 3.14 -4.02
C THR A 91 6.94 2.93 -3.90
N VAL A 92 6.51 2.23 -2.85
CA VAL A 92 5.10 2.12 -2.50
C VAL A 92 4.89 2.64 -1.08
N LYS A 93 3.93 3.54 -0.91
CA LYS A 93 3.48 4.04 0.38
C LYS A 93 2.19 3.33 0.76
N LEU A 94 2.17 2.75 1.95
CA LEU A 94 0.95 2.19 2.54
C LEU A 94 0.47 3.13 3.64
N THR A 95 -0.84 3.36 3.71
CA THR A 95 -1.45 4.21 4.73
C THR A 95 -2.68 3.56 5.34
N ILE A 96 -2.75 3.53 6.66
CA ILE A 96 -3.81 2.93 7.47
C ILE A 96 -4.02 3.84 8.69
N ASP A 97 -5.24 4.28 8.96
CA ASP A 97 -5.54 5.13 10.14
C ASP A 97 -4.57 6.31 10.34
N ASN A 98 -4.14 6.94 9.24
CA ASN A 98 -3.15 8.03 9.21
C ASN A 98 -1.71 7.63 9.58
N ASP A 99 -1.44 6.36 9.88
CA ASP A 99 -0.10 5.80 9.98
C ASP A 99 0.40 5.40 8.58
N VAL A 100 1.64 5.76 8.25
CA VAL A 100 2.22 5.62 6.92
C VAL A 100 3.52 4.84 6.99
N ILE A 101 3.71 3.89 6.08
CA ILE A 101 5.00 3.23 5.86
C ILE A 101 5.38 3.28 4.38
N GLU A 102 6.65 3.58 4.13
CA GLU A 102 7.23 3.60 2.79
C GLU A 102 8.05 2.33 2.57
N LEU A 103 7.81 1.68 1.43
CA LEU A 103 8.49 0.47 0.99
C LEU A 103 9.22 0.73 -0.33
N THR A 104 10.45 0.25 -0.43
CA THR A 104 11.27 0.28 -1.64
C THR A 104 11.68 -1.15 -2.03
N GLY A 105 12.21 -1.30 -3.26
CA GLY A 105 12.72 -2.59 -3.76
C GLY A 105 13.95 -3.13 -3.02
N THR A 106 14.69 -2.24 -2.35
CA THR A 106 15.88 -2.59 -1.55
C THR A 106 15.51 -2.53 -0.08
N THR A 107 15.51 -3.68 0.60
CA THR A 107 15.13 -3.78 2.02
C THR A 107 16.32 -4.14 2.90
N ASP A 108 16.62 -3.27 3.86
CA ASP A 108 17.59 -3.52 4.92
C ASP A 108 16.90 -4.01 6.22
N GLU A 109 17.69 -4.53 7.16
CA GLU A 109 17.20 -5.07 8.45
C GLU A 109 16.39 -4.05 9.26
N VAL A 110 16.71 -2.76 9.14
CA VAL A 110 15.96 -1.67 9.79
C VAL A 110 14.58 -1.51 9.16
N GLN A 111 14.47 -1.56 7.83
CA GLN A 111 13.18 -1.46 7.15
C GLN A 111 12.30 -2.68 7.48
N GLN A 112 12.87 -3.88 7.61
CA GLN A 112 12.12 -5.06 8.06
C GLN A 112 11.52 -4.87 9.45
N GLN A 113 12.29 -4.33 10.40
CA GLN A 113 11.78 -4.08 11.75
C GLN A 113 10.65 -3.04 11.77
N LEU A 114 10.74 -1.99 10.95
CA LEU A 114 9.68 -0.99 10.79
C LEU A 114 8.42 -1.61 10.19
N VAL A 115 8.58 -2.45 9.17
CA VAL A 115 7.48 -3.22 8.57
C VAL A 115 6.81 -4.11 9.61
N ASP A 116 7.58 -4.88 10.37
CA ASP A 116 7.04 -5.78 11.38
C ASP A 116 6.33 -5.02 12.51
N ALA A 117 6.83 -3.85 12.89
CA ALA A 117 6.18 -2.98 13.87
C ALA A 117 4.85 -2.42 13.33
N PHE A 118 4.85 -1.94 12.08
CA PHE A 118 3.66 -1.43 11.40
C PHE A 118 2.59 -2.52 11.27
N VAL A 119 2.95 -3.70 10.77
CA VAL A 119 2.02 -4.83 10.66
C VAL A 119 1.48 -5.21 12.03
N ARG A 120 2.31 -5.35 13.06
CA ARG A 120 1.83 -5.69 14.42
C ARG A 120 0.85 -4.66 15.00
N ARG A 121 1.11 -3.38 14.76
CA ARG A 121 0.26 -2.28 15.25
C ARG A 121 -1.16 -2.32 14.67
N HIS A 122 -1.29 -2.65 13.39
CA HIS A 122 -2.59 -2.65 12.70
C HIS A 122 -3.24 -4.05 12.61
N ALA A 123 -2.45 -5.13 12.65
CA ALA A 123 -2.96 -6.50 12.63
C ALA A 123 -3.46 -6.98 14.00
N GLY A 124 -3.12 -6.27 15.08
CA GLY A 124 -3.44 -6.61 16.47
C GLY A 124 -4.38 -5.62 17.16
N ALA A 125 -5.04 -4.72 16.43
CA ALA A 125 -5.97 -3.75 17.01
C ALA A 125 -7.38 -4.30 17.31
N ASP A 126 -7.62 -5.59 17.03
CA ASP A 126 -8.77 -6.34 17.55
C ASP A 126 -8.28 -7.35 18.61
N GLY A 127 -8.33 -6.92 19.87
CA GLY A 127 -8.07 -7.72 21.07
C GLY A 127 -8.48 -6.98 22.34
#